data_AF-A0A940G4C2-F1
#
_entry.id   AF-A0A940G4C2-F1
#
_cell.length_a   1.000
_cell.length_b   1.000
_cell.length_c   1.000
_cell.angle_alpha   90.00
_cell.angle_beta   90.00
_cell.angle_gamma   90.00
#
_symmetry.space_group_name_H-M   'P 1'
#
loop_
_entity.id
_entity.type
_entity.pdbx_description
1 polymer ?
#
loop_
_entity_poly.entity_id
_entity_poly.type
_entity_poly.pdbx_seq_one_letter_code
_entity_poly.pdbx_strand_id
1 'polypeptide(L)'
;MTFESKGVDNTGKLDNTLILLDRHNLGDFDWVIMVDDDVELPDQFTDTLLALAEYADLKICGPAHRAHSYWSYPITKRHKNALVRETNFAEVGPIVAFRREIFHLVFPFPSLKYGWGIDSVWPTLIGREGWKTGIADGAALRHVNPIGNTYNLQEATEECEEYMSRFGIDADEHVLRTIATIRDIA
;
A
#
# COMPACT_ATOMS: atom_id res chain seq x y z
N MET A 1 0.16 -22.04 11.02
CA MET A 1 -0.59 -20.82 10.67
C MET A 1 -1.35 -20.41 11.90
N THR A 2 -0.99 -19.26 12.49
CA THR A 2 -1.67 -18.71 13.68
C THR A 2 -2.70 -17.72 13.20
N PHE A 3 -3.93 -17.82 13.70
CA PHE A 3 -5.00 -16.89 13.38
C PHE A 3 -5.42 -16.17 14.66
N GLU A 4 -5.35 -14.85 14.64
CA GLU A 4 -5.81 -13.98 15.71
C GLU A 4 -6.83 -12.99 15.17
N SER A 5 -7.75 -12.55 16.03
CA SER A 5 -8.77 -11.57 15.67
C SER A 5 -8.98 -10.55 16.78
N LYS A 6 -9.49 -9.39 16.39
CA LYS A 6 -9.96 -8.32 17.27
C LYS A 6 -11.38 -7.94 16.82
N GLY A 7 -12.28 -7.69 17.77
CA GLY A 7 -13.65 -7.27 17.48
C GLY A 7 -13.73 -5.87 16.87
N VAL A 8 -14.88 -5.54 16.25
CA VAL A 8 -15.14 -4.23 15.65
C VAL A 8 -15.42 -3.18 16.73
N ASP A 9 -14.74 -2.04 16.66
CA ASP A 9 -14.97 -0.84 17.47
C ASP A 9 -14.68 0.43 16.64
N ASN A 10 -14.64 1.61 17.27
CA ASN A 10 -14.43 2.90 16.58
C ASN A 10 -12.94 3.24 16.33
N THR A 11 -12.02 2.28 16.39
CA THR A 11 -10.59 2.55 16.11
C THR A 11 -10.30 2.52 14.60
N GLY A 12 -9.40 3.38 14.12
CA GLY A 12 -9.08 3.48 12.70
C GLY A 12 -8.48 2.19 12.11
N LYS A 13 -8.51 2.04 10.77
CA LYS A 13 -7.98 0.86 10.06
C LYS A 13 -6.54 0.53 10.48
N LEU A 14 -5.65 1.53 10.48
CA LEU A 14 -4.25 1.34 10.84
C LEU A 14 -4.06 1.03 12.33
N ASP A 15 -4.86 1.62 13.21
CA ASP A 15 -4.81 1.34 14.65
C ASP A 15 -5.19 -0.12 14.93
N ASN A 16 -6.15 -0.68 14.18
CA ASN A 16 -6.49 -2.10 14.29
C ASN A 16 -5.31 -3.00 13.88
N THR A 17 -4.59 -2.63 12.83
CA THR A 17 -3.40 -3.36 12.40
C THR A 17 -2.26 -3.22 13.42
N LEU A 18 -2.08 -2.05 14.03
CA LEU A 18 -1.08 -1.83 15.09
C LEU A 18 -1.27 -2.77 16.27
N ILE A 19 -2.52 -2.98 16.73
CA ILE A 19 -2.83 -3.90 17.84
C ILE A 19 -2.38 -5.33 17.52
N LEU A 20 -2.50 -5.77 16.27
CA LEU A 20 -2.07 -7.10 15.84
C LEU A 20 -0.55 -7.16 15.68
N LEU A 21 0.07 -6.12 15.11
CA LEU A 21 1.51 -6.05 14.91
C LEU A 21 2.28 -6.03 16.25
N ASP A 22 1.77 -5.35 17.28
CA ASP A 22 2.42 -5.24 18.60
C ASP A 22 2.57 -6.60 19.32
N ARG A 23 1.79 -7.61 18.92
CA ARG A 23 1.88 -8.98 19.45
C ARG A 23 2.99 -9.81 18.84
N HIS A 24 3.66 -9.29 17.82
CA HIS A 24 4.66 -10.01 17.05
C HIS A 24 5.96 -9.21 16.95
N ASN A 25 7.09 -9.93 16.96
CA ASN A 25 8.37 -9.32 16.62
C ASN A 25 8.50 -9.25 15.10
N LEU A 26 8.36 -8.05 14.52
CA LEU A 26 8.46 -7.85 13.07
C LEU A 26 9.80 -8.32 12.49
N GLY A 27 10.86 -8.34 13.30
CA GLY A 27 12.17 -8.85 12.88
C GLY A 27 12.18 -10.32 12.45
N ASP A 28 11.16 -11.09 12.80
CA ASP A 28 11.02 -12.51 12.46
C ASP A 28 10.46 -12.73 11.04
N PHE A 29 10.04 -11.66 10.34
CA PHE A 29 9.41 -11.73 9.02
C PHE A 29 10.21 -10.96 7.97
N ASP A 30 10.28 -11.49 6.77
CA ASP A 30 10.87 -10.78 5.61
C ASP A 30 9.87 -9.83 4.95
N TRP A 31 8.58 -10.17 5.06
CA TRP A 31 7.47 -9.42 4.48
C TRP A 31 6.31 -9.31 5.47
N VAL A 32 5.67 -8.14 5.49
CA VAL A 32 4.36 -7.92 6.11
C VAL A 32 3.38 -7.52 5.01
N ILE A 33 2.26 -8.23 4.90
CA ILE A 33 1.21 -7.95 3.92
C ILE A 33 -0.05 -7.54 4.68
N MET A 34 -0.56 -6.35 4.39
CA MET A 34 -1.86 -5.90 4.84
C MET A 34 -2.90 -6.16 3.75
N VAL A 35 -4.02 -6.78 4.13
CA VAL A 35 -5.07 -7.24 3.22
C VAL A 35 -6.43 -6.87 3.81
N ASP A 36 -7.23 -6.17 3.02
CA ASP A 36 -8.62 -5.84 3.36
C ASP A 36 -9.51 -7.08 3.13
N ASP A 37 -10.68 -7.13 3.79
CA ASP A 37 -11.57 -8.29 3.78
C ASP A 37 -12.47 -8.40 2.53
N ASP A 38 -12.38 -7.43 1.62
CA ASP A 38 -13.23 -7.28 0.43
C ASP A 38 -12.46 -7.35 -0.90
N VAL A 39 -11.53 -8.31 -0.97
CA VAL A 39 -10.75 -8.61 -2.18
C VAL A 39 -11.06 -9.99 -2.76
N GLU A 40 -11.15 -10.03 -4.08
CA GLU A 40 -11.09 -11.26 -4.87
C GLU A 40 -9.67 -11.40 -5.46
N LEU A 41 -8.96 -12.43 -4.99
CA LEU A 41 -7.56 -12.69 -5.37
C LEU A 41 -7.46 -13.77 -6.46
N PRO A 42 -6.52 -13.65 -7.41
CA PRO A 42 -6.17 -14.76 -8.30
C PRO A 42 -5.53 -15.93 -7.53
N ASP A 43 -5.50 -17.09 -8.19
CA ASP A 43 -4.68 -18.22 -7.74
C ASP A 43 -3.21 -17.80 -7.61
N GLN A 44 -2.51 -18.35 -6.61
CA GLN A 44 -1.09 -18.08 -6.34
C GLN A 44 -0.78 -16.57 -6.16
N PHE A 45 -1.76 -15.78 -5.71
CA PHE A 45 -1.62 -14.34 -5.59
C PHE A 45 -0.40 -13.94 -4.76
N THR A 46 -0.26 -14.48 -3.55
CA THR A 46 0.83 -14.11 -2.63
C THR A 46 2.19 -14.44 -3.23
N ASP A 47 2.35 -15.65 -3.77
CA ASP A 47 3.60 -16.08 -4.41
C ASP A 47 3.94 -15.18 -5.60
N THR A 48 2.94 -14.87 -6.43
CA THR A 48 3.13 -14.01 -7.61
C THR A 48 3.48 -12.57 -7.21
N LEU A 49 2.78 -12.01 -6.22
CA LEU A 49 3.03 -10.65 -5.74
C LEU A 49 4.45 -10.52 -5.18
N LEU A 50 4.85 -11.43 -4.29
CA LEU A 50 6.17 -11.39 -3.66
C LEU A 50 7.29 -11.69 -4.65
N ALA A 51 7.11 -12.66 -5.56
CA ALA A 51 8.10 -12.94 -6.59
C ALA A 51 8.33 -11.73 -7.52
N LEU A 52 7.27 -11.04 -7.91
CA LEU A 52 7.37 -9.82 -8.72
C LEU A 52 8.01 -8.66 -7.94
N ALA A 53 7.67 -8.51 -6.65
CA ALA A 53 8.26 -7.50 -5.79
C ALA A 53 9.76 -7.73 -5.60
N GLU A 54 10.19 -8.98 -5.37
CA GLU A 54 11.60 -9.36 -5.24
C GLU A 54 12.35 -9.20 -6.56
N TYR A 55 11.77 -9.62 -7.67
CA TYR A 55 12.37 -9.47 -9.01
C TYR A 55 12.63 -7.99 -9.36
N ALA A 56 11.71 -7.10 -8.99
CA ALA A 56 11.84 -5.66 -9.23
C ALA A 56 12.55 -4.89 -8.09
N ASP A 57 13.01 -5.59 -7.05
CA ASP A 57 13.56 -5.06 -5.81
C ASP A 57 12.70 -3.95 -5.16
N LEU A 58 11.38 -4.17 -5.14
CA LEU A 58 10.43 -3.31 -4.45
C LEU A 58 10.49 -3.57 -2.94
N LYS A 59 10.44 -2.49 -2.15
CA LYS A 59 10.31 -2.57 -0.69
C LYS A 59 8.88 -2.26 -0.22
N ILE A 60 8.12 -1.53 -1.02
CA ILE A 60 6.66 -1.41 -0.90
C ILE A 60 6.04 -1.87 -2.21
N CYS A 61 5.10 -2.81 -2.15
CA CYS A 61 4.42 -3.32 -3.34
C CYS A 61 2.92 -3.51 -3.10
N GLY A 62 2.11 -2.98 -4.02
CA GLY A 62 0.69 -3.29 -4.11
C GLY A 62 0.36 -3.99 -5.44
N PRO A 63 -0.71 -4.78 -5.52
CA PRO A 63 -1.21 -5.31 -6.79
C PRO A 63 -1.92 -4.21 -7.60
N ALA A 64 -2.00 -4.38 -8.92
CA ALA A 64 -2.86 -3.53 -9.74
C ALA A 64 -4.35 -3.93 -9.63
N HIS A 65 -5.24 -3.00 -9.94
CA HIS A 65 -6.68 -3.21 -9.99
C HIS A 65 -7.14 -3.68 -11.37
N ARG A 66 -7.95 -4.74 -11.41
CA ARG A 66 -8.65 -5.20 -12.63
C ARG A 66 -9.71 -4.20 -13.09
N ALA A 67 -10.13 -4.31 -14.35
CA ALA A 67 -11.06 -3.36 -14.98
C ALA A 67 -12.42 -3.20 -14.26
N HIS A 68 -12.90 -4.24 -13.57
CA HIS A 68 -14.16 -4.23 -12.82
C HIS A 68 -13.95 -4.12 -11.29
N SER A 69 -12.80 -3.57 -10.90
CA SER A 69 -12.50 -3.22 -9.51
C SER A 69 -12.97 -1.80 -9.21
N TYR A 70 -13.33 -1.53 -7.97
CA TYR A 70 -13.30 -0.16 -7.45
C TYR A 70 -11.84 0.25 -7.24
N TRP A 71 -11.50 1.50 -7.59
CA TRP A 71 -10.16 2.09 -7.48
C TRP A 71 -10.28 3.56 -7.15
N SER A 72 -9.39 4.06 -6.30
CA SER A 72 -9.34 5.47 -5.87
C SER A 72 -8.49 6.30 -6.82
N TYR A 73 -7.38 5.73 -7.31
CA TYR A 73 -6.38 6.43 -8.10
C TYR A 73 -6.17 5.76 -9.47
N PRO A 74 -6.21 6.51 -10.59
CA PRO A 74 -5.99 5.94 -11.92
C PRO A 74 -4.66 5.19 -12.08
N ILE A 75 -3.62 5.57 -11.33
CA ILE A 75 -2.30 4.92 -11.35
C ILE A 75 -2.37 3.44 -10.93
N THR A 76 -3.37 3.03 -10.15
CA THR A 76 -3.47 1.66 -9.62
C THR A 76 -4.15 0.70 -10.59
N LYS A 77 -4.69 1.21 -11.71
CA LYS A 77 -5.26 0.37 -12.78
C LYS A 77 -4.19 -0.51 -13.43
N ARG A 78 -4.58 -1.74 -13.76
CA ARG A 78 -3.72 -2.70 -14.44
C ARG A 78 -3.32 -2.25 -15.84
N HIS A 79 -2.03 -2.29 -16.13
CA HIS A 79 -1.46 -2.15 -17.46
C HIS A 79 -1.21 -3.53 -18.08
N LYS A 80 -1.95 -3.91 -19.13
CA LYS A 80 -1.89 -5.28 -19.71
C LYS A 80 -0.50 -5.73 -20.20
N ASN A 81 0.36 -4.78 -20.57
CA ASN A 81 1.70 -5.04 -21.13
C ASN A 81 2.82 -4.75 -20.11
N ALA A 82 2.51 -4.73 -18.81
CA ALA A 82 3.46 -4.56 -17.73
C ALA A 82 3.36 -5.75 -16.77
N LEU A 83 4.50 -6.14 -16.20
CA LEU A 83 4.57 -7.06 -15.07
C LEU A 83 4.60 -6.28 -13.76
N VAL A 84 5.47 -5.26 -13.71
CA VAL A 84 5.67 -4.40 -12.55
C VAL A 84 5.91 -2.98 -13.01
N ARG A 85 5.40 -2.00 -12.26
CA ARG A 85 5.68 -0.58 -12.42
C ARG A 85 6.31 -0.04 -11.16
N GLU A 86 7.46 0.61 -11.28
CA GLU A 86 8.00 1.45 -10.21
C GLU A 86 7.20 2.75 -10.17
N THR A 87 6.79 3.18 -8.98
CA THR A 87 5.90 4.34 -8.77
C THR A 87 6.38 5.17 -7.58
N ASN A 88 5.99 6.44 -7.53
CA ASN A 88 6.13 7.27 -6.32
C ASN A 88 4.90 7.16 -5.39
N PHE A 89 4.13 6.08 -5.50
CA PHE A 89 2.83 5.91 -4.86
C PHE A 89 2.60 4.43 -4.51
N ALA A 90 2.04 4.15 -3.34
CA ALA A 90 1.59 2.82 -2.92
C ALA A 90 0.20 2.93 -2.32
N GLU A 91 -0.81 2.28 -2.91
CA GLU A 91 -2.14 2.24 -2.31
C GLU A 91 -2.12 1.35 -1.06
N VAL A 92 -2.40 1.92 0.11
CA VAL A 92 -2.44 1.27 1.42
C VAL A 92 -3.85 0.70 1.65
N GLY A 93 -4.26 -0.12 0.70
CA GLY A 93 -5.60 -0.69 0.59
C GLY A 93 -5.97 -0.86 -0.89
N PRO A 94 -6.52 -2.00 -1.30
CA PRO A 94 -6.97 -3.09 -0.44
C PRO A 94 -5.85 -4.09 -0.10
N ILE A 95 -4.69 -4.04 -0.79
CA ILE A 95 -3.51 -4.84 -0.43
C ILE A 95 -2.23 -4.01 -0.57
N VAL A 96 -1.37 -4.08 0.45
CA VAL A 96 0.00 -3.55 0.39
C VAL A 96 0.97 -4.48 1.14
N ALA A 97 2.15 -4.68 0.56
CA ALA A 97 3.22 -5.47 1.13
C ALA A 97 4.44 -4.59 1.43
N PHE A 98 5.06 -4.82 2.59
CA PHE A 98 6.27 -4.14 3.07
C PHE A 98 7.38 -5.16 3.27
N ARG A 99 8.59 -4.84 2.82
CA ARG A 99 9.79 -5.67 3.02
C ARG A 99 10.57 -5.23 4.26
N ARG A 100 11.23 -6.17 4.93
CA ARG A 100 11.89 -5.94 6.24
C ARG A 100 12.81 -4.73 6.32
N GLU A 101 13.52 -4.41 5.24
CA GLU A 101 14.52 -3.33 5.21
C GLU A 101 13.90 -1.96 5.51
N ILE A 102 12.61 -1.77 5.24
CA ILE A 102 11.92 -0.50 5.45
C ILE A 102 11.01 -0.49 6.68
N PHE A 103 10.98 -1.56 7.48
CA PHE A 103 10.06 -1.64 8.62
C PHE A 103 10.25 -0.47 9.59
N HIS A 104 11.49 -0.05 9.82
CA HIS A 104 11.81 1.10 10.67
C HIS A 104 11.33 2.46 10.14
N LEU A 105 10.94 2.55 8.85
CA LEU A 105 10.41 3.78 8.23
C LEU A 105 8.88 3.82 8.20
N VAL A 106 8.23 2.65 8.30
CA VAL A 106 6.78 2.50 8.15
C VAL A 106 6.10 2.11 9.47
N PHE A 107 6.78 1.34 10.32
CA PHE A 107 6.25 0.84 11.59
C PHE A 107 6.86 1.56 12.80
N PRO A 108 6.07 1.81 13.86
CA PRO A 108 4.62 1.64 13.89
C PRO A 108 3.94 2.61 12.92
N PHE A 109 2.81 2.20 12.34
CA PHE A 109 1.98 3.09 11.53
C PHE A 109 1.65 4.39 12.28
N PRO A 110 1.54 5.52 11.57
CA PRO A 110 1.09 6.76 12.19
C PRO A 110 -0.37 6.60 12.62
N SER A 111 -0.71 7.13 13.79
CA SER A 111 -2.11 7.23 14.22
C SER A 111 -2.75 8.42 13.48
N LEU A 112 -3.51 8.11 12.44
CA LEU A 112 -4.23 9.05 11.58
C LEU A 112 -5.69 8.62 11.55
N LYS A 113 -6.61 9.57 11.74
CA LYS A 113 -8.05 9.28 11.79
C LYS A 113 -8.55 8.75 10.46
N TYR A 114 -8.06 9.31 9.35
CA TYR A 114 -8.47 8.96 7.99
C TYR A 114 -7.40 8.17 7.24
N GLY A 115 -6.14 8.28 7.65
CA GLY A 115 -5.03 7.57 7.03
C GLY A 115 -4.61 8.10 5.67
N TRP A 116 -5.06 9.29 5.26
CA TRP A 116 -4.67 9.88 3.99
C TRP A 116 -3.21 10.36 4.00
N GLY A 117 -2.59 10.38 2.81
CA GLY A 117 -1.22 10.85 2.61
C GLY A 117 -0.13 9.80 2.85
N ILE A 118 -0.42 8.72 3.56
CA ILE A 118 0.53 7.59 3.75
C ILE A 118 0.97 6.98 2.42
N ASP A 119 0.06 6.94 1.45
CA ASP A 119 0.28 6.39 0.11
C ASP A 119 1.35 7.14 -0.69
N SER A 120 1.63 8.39 -0.30
CA SER A 120 2.65 9.26 -0.89
C SER A 120 3.86 9.45 0.02
N VAL A 121 3.64 9.52 1.34
CA VAL A 121 4.70 9.72 2.33
C VAL A 121 5.64 8.51 2.37
N TRP A 122 5.13 7.28 2.50
CA TRP A 122 6.00 6.12 2.62
C TRP A 122 6.87 5.89 1.38
N PRO A 123 6.34 5.95 0.13
CA PRO A 123 7.18 5.87 -1.06
C PRO A 123 8.24 6.97 -1.12
N THR A 124 7.91 8.18 -0.67
CA THR A 124 8.87 9.29 -0.62
C THR A 124 9.97 9.04 0.41
N LEU A 125 9.63 8.55 1.61
CA LEU A 125 10.61 8.26 2.66
C LEU A 125 11.60 7.17 2.23
N ILE A 126 11.10 6.04 1.74
CA ILE A 126 11.99 4.96 1.32
C ILE A 126 12.81 5.37 0.07
N GLY A 127 12.24 6.22 -0.80
CA GLY A 127 12.89 6.72 -2.00
C GLY A 127 14.09 7.61 -1.68
N ARG A 128 14.06 8.36 -0.56
CA ARG A 128 15.22 9.12 -0.06
C ARG A 128 16.40 8.23 0.31
N GLU A 129 16.13 6.99 0.71
CA GLU A 129 17.13 5.96 1.00
C GLU A 129 17.50 5.12 -0.23
N GLY A 130 16.98 5.47 -1.42
CA GLY A 130 17.25 4.75 -2.68
C GLY A 130 16.40 3.50 -2.90
N TRP A 131 15.38 3.25 -2.08
CA TRP A 131 14.49 2.11 -2.21
C TRP A 131 13.31 2.37 -3.15
N LYS A 132 12.75 1.29 -3.69
CA LYS A 132 11.69 1.35 -4.70
C LYS A 132 10.32 1.00 -4.14
N THR A 133 9.33 1.72 -4.62
CA THR A 133 7.91 1.40 -4.47
C THR A 133 7.35 0.99 -5.83
N GLY A 134 6.39 0.07 -5.87
CA GLY A 134 5.77 -0.26 -7.14
C GLY A 134 4.44 -0.99 -7.07
N ILE A 135 3.88 -1.16 -8.26
CA ILE A 135 2.60 -1.81 -8.52
C ILE A 135 2.85 -3.06 -9.36
N ALA A 136 2.41 -4.22 -8.89
CA ALA A 136 2.50 -5.49 -9.60
C ALA A 136 1.27 -5.71 -10.51
N ASP A 137 1.40 -5.34 -11.79
CA ASP A 137 0.36 -5.57 -12.81
C ASP A 137 0.13 -7.07 -13.11
N GLY A 138 1.15 -7.90 -12.89
CA GLY A 138 1.07 -9.36 -13.00
C GLY A 138 0.23 -10.02 -11.90
N ALA A 139 0.06 -9.38 -10.75
CA ALA A 139 -0.70 -9.87 -9.60
C ALA A 139 -2.06 -9.17 -9.44
N ALA A 140 -2.70 -8.76 -10.54
CA ALA A 140 -3.87 -7.89 -10.45
C ALA A 140 -5.09 -8.55 -9.76
N LEU A 141 -5.72 -7.82 -8.83
CA LEU A 141 -6.88 -8.24 -8.03
C LEU A 141 -8.17 -7.51 -8.41
N ARG A 142 -9.28 -7.93 -7.81
CA ARG A 142 -10.55 -7.19 -7.85
C ARG A 142 -10.98 -6.79 -6.44
N HIS A 143 -11.17 -5.50 -6.22
CA HIS A 143 -11.76 -4.92 -5.02
C HIS A 143 -13.28 -4.86 -5.21
N VAL A 144 -14.04 -5.53 -4.34
CA VAL A 144 -15.48 -5.80 -4.60
C VAL A 144 -16.41 -4.71 -4.07
N ASN A 145 -15.98 -3.94 -3.06
CA ASN A 145 -16.79 -2.85 -2.53
C ASN A 145 -16.30 -1.49 -3.02
N PRO A 146 -17.21 -0.53 -3.24
CA PRO A 146 -16.82 0.87 -3.37
C PRO A 146 -16.27 1.36 -2.03
N ILE A 147 -15.37 2.34 -2.11
CA ILE A 147 -14.92 3.09 -0.93
C ILE A 147 -16.16 3.71 -0.28
N GLY A 148 -16.39 3.39 0.99
CA GLY A 148 -17.46 3.99 1.79
C GLY A 148 -17.06 5.42 2.18
N ASN A 149 -17.72 6.43 1.61
CA ASN A 149 -17.54 7.82 2.03
C ASN A 149 -18.58 8.19 3.07
N THR A 150 -18.31 7.85 4.33
CA THR A 150 -19.13 8.27 5.49
C THR A 150 -18.49 9.36 6.34
N TYR A 151 -17.31 9.86 5.95
CA TYR A 151 -16.52 10.81 6.72
C TYR A 151 -16.43 12.21 6.08
N ASN A 152 -16.02 13.18 6.89
CA ASN A 152 -15.86 14.58 6.47
C ASN A 152 -14.61 14.73 5.60
N LEU A 153 -14.80 15.00 4.31
CA LEU A 153 -13.72 15.17 3.34
C LEU A 153 -12.79 16.33 3.69
N GLN A 154 -13.32 17.42 4.24
CA GLN A 154 -12.50 18.58 4.59
C GLN A 154 -11.49 18.22 5.69
N GLU A 155 -11.97 17.56 6.76
CA GLU A 155 -11.08 17.10 7.85
C GLU A 155 -10.05 16.08 7.36
N ALA A 156 -10.43 15.21 6.41
CA ALA A 156 -9.51 14.23 5.82
C ALA A 156 -8.42 14.89 4.97
N THR A 157 -8.77 15.91 4.18
CA THR A 157 -7.81 16.70 3.42
C THR A 157 -6.87 17.48 4.34
N GLU A 158 -7.40 18.16 5.37
CA GLU A 158 -6.60 18.92 6.33
C GLU A 158 -5.60 18.01 7.10
N GLU A 159 -6.04 16.83 7.56
CA GLU A 159 -5.14 15.84 8.19
C GLU A 159 -4.07 15.34 7.21
N CYS A 160 -4.43 15.09 5.95
CA CYS A 160 -3.50 14.66 4.90
C CYS A 160 -2.41 15.70 4.64
N GLU A 161 -2.79 16.96 4.43
CA GLU A 161 -1.87 18.07 4.20
C GLU A 161 -0.93 18.28 5.40
N GLU A 162 -1.48 18.27 6.62
CA GLU A 162 -0.68 18.37 7.83
C GLU A 162 0.34 17.23 7.90
N TYR A 163 -0.10 15.99 7.68
CA TYR A 163 0.78 14.82 7.72
C TYR A 163 1.87 14.86 6.65
N MET A 164 1.54 15.19 5.40
CA MET A 164 2.49 15.29 4.29
C MET A 164 3.52 16.41 4.52
N SER A 165 3.10 17.56 5.06
CA SER A 165 3.97 18.71 5.32
C SER A 165 5.08 18.41 6.34
N ARG A 166 4.83 17.52 7.32
CA ARG A 166 5.85 17.08 8.31
C ARG A 166 7.05 16.41 7.64
N PHE A 167 6.88 15.90 6.42
CA PHE A 167 7.94 15.29 5.64
C PHE A 167 8.43 16.17 4.48
N GLY A 168 7.99 17.43 4.40
CA GLY A 168 8.34 18.35 3.34
C GLY A 168 7.74 17.97 2.00
N ILE A 169 6.54 17.37 2.00
CA ILE A 169 5.79 17.04 0.79
C ILE A 169 4.59 17.97 0.72
N ASP A 170 4.49 18.74 -0.36
CA ASP A 170 3.33 19.54 -0.68
C ASP A 170 2.28 18.66 -1.38
N ALA A 171 1.09 18.54 -0.80
CA ALA A 171 0.03 17.69 -1.31
C ALA A 171 -0.49 18.16 -2.68
N ASP A 172 -0.52 19.47 -2.92
CA ASP A 172 -0.99 20.06 -4.18
C ASP A 172 0.02 19.89 -5.31
N GLU A 173 1.31 19.88 -5.00
CA GLU A 173 2.39 19.66 -5.98
C GLU A 173 2.74 18.17 -6.20
N HIS A 174 2.26 17.28 -5.32
CA HIS A 174 2.63 15.86 -5.38
C HIS A 174 1.89 15.09 -6.48
N VAL A 175 2.45 15.11 -7.69
CA VAL A 175 1.90 14.38 -8.84
C VAL A 175 2.30 12.90 -8.82
N LEU A 176 1.29 12.02 -8.77
CA LEU A 176 1.46 10.57 -8.87
C LEU A 176 1.93 10.18 -10.27
N ARG A 177 2.97 9.33 -10.36
CA ARG A 177 3.55 8.90 -11.63
C ARG A 177 4.18 7.51 -11.57
N THR A 178 4.19 6.85 -12.72
CA THR A 178 5.05 5.69 -12.97
C THR A 178 6.45 6.18 -13.34
N ILE A 179 7.45 5.67 -12.63
CA ILE A 179 8.87 6.00 -12.81
C ILE A 179 9.49 5.08 -13.87
N ALA A 180 9.25 3.76 -13.75
CA ALA A 180 9.74 2.74 -14.68
C ALA A 180 8.69 1.65 -14.89
N THR A 181 8.78 0.93 -16.02
CA THR A 181 7.90 -0.20 -16.34
C THR A 181 8.73 -1.40 -16.75
N ILE A 182 8.54 -2.50 -16.05
CA ILE A 182 9.15 -3.81 -16.34
C ILE A 182 8.10 -4.65 -17.05
N ARG A 183 8.46 -5.19 -18.22
CA ARG A 183 7.52 -5.89 -19.11
C ARG A 183 7.76 -7.39 -19.20
N ASP A 184 9.00 -7.82 -19.02
CA ASP A 184 9.43 -9.21 -19.18
C ASP A 184 10.39 -9.63 -18.06
N ILE A 185 10.43 -10.95 -17.79
CA ILE A 185 11.43 -11.59 -16.94
C ILE A 185 12.53 -12.11 -17.88
N ALA A 186 13.76 -11.62 -17.70
CA ALA A 186 14.91 -12.02 -18.53
C ALA A 186 15.40 -13.43 -18.21
#